data_AF-A0A955B8R8-F1
#
_entry.id   AF-A0A955B8R8-F1
#
_cell.length_a   1.000
_cell.length_b   1.000
_cell.length_c   1.000
_cell.angle_alpha   90.00
_cell.angle_beta   90.00
_cell.angle_gamma   90.00
#
_symmetry.space_group_name_H-M   'P 1'
#
loop_
_entity.id
_entity.type
_entity.pdbx_description
1 polymer ?
#
loop_
_entity_poly.entity_id
_entity_poly.type
_entity_poly.pdbx_seq_one_letter_code
_entity_poly.pdbx_strand_id
1 'polypeptide(L)'
;DLSSLGLGVSGVDVIQLKHEFNIDSWDLAGFDLSFSKFRGFVGRQVNLKLADLSNAFLWGSLLDSNAEDTVLYGARFFESDVFNSSFRRSDLSYSRIFDSSFASSDFSETVLDNAFISRTFFTNVDLQQSSWTRAYVGESSFTRVDFSNTTWRDVAVVTRSSFVDSDFRNATLTAVTSRSDTDFSLCDFRNATLHSAELRGTSLMADWSNATIRDSVLRGDLKYTRFANASLFGSQLIGSVVGATMSGADLSHASLEGTLGLSTVDLTGARYNEYTTFPAGFDPLLYGLVFMPAVAGDMNGDGVLNVLDVDSFYAPVRHSSVELFDLDGDGIVTNDDRLQWVRDVANTSAGDANLDGSFDSSDLVQLFQRNRYEVFDRRGKSDWSEGDFDGDRQFTSSDLVLAFRSGRYEQTEGATHAVPEPGSTAAWTYVLIVALAIFNRREPKMCSRIVTLIARK
;
A
#
# COMPACT_ATOMS: atom_id res chain seq x y z
N ASP A 1 23.01 -10.35 42.77
CA ASP A 1 23.68 -9.62 41.70
C ASP A 1 23.75 -10.56 40.51
N LEU A 2 22.92 -10.31 39.51
CA LEU A 2 22.81 -11.17 38.32
C LEU A 2 24.04 -11.02 37.41
N SER A 3 24.67 -9.85 37.44
CA SER A 3 25.87 -9.56 36.65
C SER A 3 27.06 -10.43 37.09
N SER A 4 27.23 -10.68 38.40
CA SER A 4 28.28 -11.56 38.92
C SER A 4 28.03 -13.06 38.72
N LEU A 5 26.81 -13.45 38.30
CA LEU A 5 26.49 -14.85 38.00
C LEU A 5 26.78 -15.23 36.53
N GLY A 6 26.96 -14.26 35.63
CA GLY A 6 27.31 -14.49 34.22
C GLY A 6 26.33 -15.38 33.44
N LEU A 7 25.12 -15.59 33.96
CA LEU A 7 24.11 -16.49 33.40
C LEU A 7 22.79 -15.74 33.26
N GLY A 8 22.25 -15.74 32.03
CA GLY A 8 20.87 -15.38 31.75
C GLY A 8 19.93 -16.25 32.58
N VAL A 9 18.89 -15.63 33.13
CA VAL A 9 17.91 -16.30 33.98
C VAL A 9 16.52 -15.86 33.55
N SER A 10 15.92 -16.65 32.67
CA SER A 10 14.52 -16.52 32.26
C SER A 10 13.56 -16.77 33.43
N GLY A 11 12.45 -16.03 33.45
CA GLY A 11 11.37 -16.18 34.42
C GLY A 11 11.72 -15.73 35.83
N VAL A 12 12.78 -14.93 36.01
CA VAL A 12 13.15 -14.44 37.33
C VAL A 12 12.12 -13.44 37.82
N ASP A 13 11.53 -13.78 38.94
CA ASP A 13 10.69 -12.85 39.67
C ASP A 13 11.57 -12.08 40.66
N VAL A 14 11.96 -10.84 40.31
CA VAL A 14 12.72 -9.96 41.23
C VAL A 14 11.77 -9.39 42.32
N ILE A 15 10.71 -10.14 42.67
CA ILE A 15 9.53 -9.71 43.45
C ILE A 15 9.82 -9.39 44.92
N GLN A 16 11.04 -9.59 45.43
CA GLN A 16 11.22 -9.68 46.88
C GLN A 16 11.52 -8.39 47.64
N LEU A 17 11.25 -7.20 47.10
CA LEU A 17 11.36 -5.97 47.87
C LEU A 17 10.12 -5.10 47.73
N LYS A 18 9.47 -4.82 48.86
CA LYS A 18 8.45 -3.77 49.04
C LYS A 18 9.01 -2.34 48.84
N HIS A 19 10.23 -2.24 48.34
CA HIS A 19 11.03 -1.03 48.25
C HIS A 19 11.68 -0.99 46.87
N GLU A 20 11.89 0.23 46.39
CA GLU A 20 12.67 0.45 45.18
C GLU A 20 14.03 -0.24 45.29
N PHE A 21 14.49 -0.90 44.23
CA PHE A 21 15.81 -1.49 44.19
C PHE A 21 16.63 -0.92 43.05
N ASN A 22 17.92 -0.69 43.32
CA ASN A 22 18.81 -0.01 42.41
C ASN A 22 19.63 -1.04 41.60
N ILE A 23 19.67 -0.86 40.28
CA ILE A 23 20.47 -1.67 39.34
C ILE A 23 21.42 -0.79 38.52
N ASP A 24 21.85 0.34 39.07
CA ASP A 24 22.70 1.31 38.38
C ASP A 24 23.98 0.62 37.87
N SER A 25 24.33 0.93 36.62
CA SER A 25 25.51 0.43 35.91
C SER A 25 25.58 -1.10 35.75
N TRP A 26 24.48 -1.82 35.92
CA TRP A 26 24.46 -3.26 35.66
C TRP A 26 24.69 -3.54 34.18
N ASP A 27 25.60 -4.47 33.89
CA ASP A 27 25.79 -5.03 32.56
C ASP A 27 25.02 -6.34 32.42
N LEU A 28 23.95 -6.28 31.63
CA LEU A 28 23.01 -7.35 31.34
C LEU A 28 22.97 -7.63 29.83
N ALA A 29 23.98 -7.18 29.07
CA ALA A 29 23.99 -7.35 27.64
C ALA A 29 23.99 -8.83 27.23
N GLY A 30 23.12 -9.19 26.30
CA GLY A 30 22.97 -10.57 25.81
C GLY A 30 22.33 -11.55 26.80
N PHE A 31 21.88 -11.09 27.97
CA PHE A 31 21.21 -11.97 28.94
C PHE A 31 19.81 -12.35 28.45
N ASP A 32 19.44 -13.61 28.66
CA ASP A 32 18.05 -14.04 28.64
C ASP A 32 17.37 -13.63 29.95
N LEU A 33 16.48 -12.65 29.85
CA LEU A 33 15.63 -12.11 30.90
C LEU A 33 14.15 -12.26 30.53
N SER A 34 13.83 -13.13 29.57
CA SER A 34 12.47 -13.38 29.10
C SER A 34 11.56 -13.79 30.26
N PHE A 35 10.29 -13.41 30.22
CA PHE A 35 9.28 -13.66 31.26
C PHE A 35 9.61 -13.13 32.67
N SER A 36 10.73 -12.44 32.84
CA SER A 36 11.16 -11.91 34.14
C SER A 36 10.28 -10.74 34.56
N LYS A 37 10.21 -10.49 35.86
CA LYS A 37 9.42 -9.39 36.42
C LYS A 37 10.31 -8.46 37.23
N PHE A 38 10.51 -7.27 36.69
CA PHE A 38 11.25 -6.18 37.30
C PHE A 38 10.23 -5.16 37.82
N ARG A 39 10.05 -5.09 39.15
CA ARG A 39 9.08 -4.20 39.81
C ARG A 39 9.75 -3.26 40.79
N GLY A 40 9.44 -1.97 40.72
CA GLY A 40 10.03 -0.93 41.56
C GLY A 40 11.53 -0.75 41.33
N PHE A 41 12.07 -1.15 40.18
CA PHE A 41 13.51 -0.98 39.95
C PHE A 41 13.82 0.47 39.56
N VAL A 42 15.02 0.94 39.90
CA VAL A 42 15.60 2.16 39.37
C VAL A 42 16.97 1.79 38.81
N GLY A 43 17.15 1.95 37.50
CA GLY A 43 18.40 1.64 36.82
C GLY A 43 18.91 2.86 36.05
N ARG A 44 20.04 3.41 36.47
CA ARG A 44 20.82 4.39 35.71
C ARG A 44 21.95 3.70 34.96
N GLN A 45 22.15 4.04 33.69
CA GLN A 45 23.27 3.51 32.89
C GLN A 45 23.29 1.98 32.83
N VAL A 46 22.12 1.34 32.79
CA VAL A 46 22.02 -0.11 32.64
C VAL A 46 22.31 -0.47 31.19
N ASN A 47 23.15 -1.49 30.97
CA ASN A 47 23.39 -2.04 29.65
C ASN A 47 22.54 -3.30 29.44
N LEU A 48 21.50 -3.20 28.64
CA LEU A 48 20.59 -4.25 28.19
C LEU A 48 20.82 -4.64 26.73
N LYS A 49 21.89 -4.15 26.09
CA LYS A 49 22.13 -4.37 24.67
C LYS A 49 22.07 -5.85 24.30
N LEU A 50 21.33 -6.22 23.26
CA LEU A 50 21.14 -7.61 22.81
C LEU A 50 20.47 -8.54 23.84
N ALA A 51 19.95 -8.03 24.96
CA ALA A 51 19.24 -8.87 25.93
C ALA A 51 17.89 -9.33 25.36
N ASP A 52 17.41 -10.47 25.86
CA ASP A 52 16.05 -10.94 25.60
C ASP A 52 15.17 -10.61 26.81
N LEU A 53 14.27 -9.65 26.64
CA LEU A 53 13.23 -9.24 27.59
C LEU A 53 11.83 -9.64 27.08
N SER A 54 11.74 -10.65 26.22
CA SER A 54 10.46 -11.13 25.68
C SER A 54 9.49 -11.47 26.81
N ASN A 55 8.28 -10.94 26.76
CA ASN A 55 7.22 -11.11 27.77
C ASN A 55 7.60 -10.67 29.19
N ALA A 56 8.71 -9.92 29.36
CA ALA A 56 9.09 -9.39 30.66
C ALA A 56 8.06 -8.37 31.16
N PHE A 57 7.95 -8.23 32.48
CA PHE A 57 7.17 -7.18 33.12
C PHE A 57 8.11 -6.13 33.67
N LEU A 58 8.09 -4.94 33.08
CA LEU A 58 8.87 -3.77 33.45
C LEU A 58 7.93 -2.79 34.15
N TRP A 59 8.21 -2.55 35.43
CA TRP A 59 7.57 -1.54 36.25
C TRP A 59 8.64 -0.87 37.09
N GLY A 60 9.12 0.28 36.66
CA GLY A 60 10.26 0.97 37.25
C GLY A 60 10.89 1.94 36.26
N SER A 61 12.13 2.35 36.54
CA SER A 61 12.80 3.38 35.78
C SER A 61 14.07 2.89 35.11
N LEU A 62 14.23 3.21 33.82
CA LEU A 62 15.48 3.11 33.07
C LEU A 62 15.92 4.52 32.68
N LEU A 63 17.04 4.96 33.22
CA LEU A 63 17.57 6.31 33.03
C LEU A 63 18.94 6.19 32.39
N ASP A 64 19.21 6.98 31.35
CA ASP A 64 20.53 7.01 30.69
C ASP A 64 21.03 5.62 30.26
N SER A 65 20.11 4.70 29.93
CA SER A 65 20.39 3.27 29.76
C SER A 65 20.46 2.87 28.28
N ASN A 66 21.16 1.77 27.99
CA ASN A 66 21.32 1.25 26.63
C ASN A 66 20.60 -0.09 26.49
N ALA A 67 19.49 -0.10 25.76
CA ALA A 67 18.72 -1.27 25.35
C ALA A 67 18.64 -1.38 23.82
N GLU A 68 19.72 -1.01 23.10
CA GLU A 68 19.83 -1.25 21.66
C GLU A 68 19.76 -2.75 21.34
N ASP A 69 19.15 -3.11 20.21
CA ASP A 69 19.05 -4.51 19.75
C ASP A 69 18.38 -5.47 20.74
N THR A 70 17.60 -4.96 21.68
CA THR A 70 16.95 -5.77 22.70
C THR A 70 15.68 -6.40 22.14
N VAL A 71 15.43 -7.66 22.47
CA VAL A 71 14.17 -8.31 22.14
C VAL A 71 13.16 -8.02 23.24
N LEU A 72 12.13 -7.24 22.94
CA LEU A 72 11.05 -6.84 23.86
C LEU A 72 9.69 -7.37 23.39
N TYR A 73 9.70 -8.45 22.62
CA TYR A 73 8.50 -9.06 22.07
C TYR A 73 7.50 -9.40 23.18
N GLY A 74 6.30 -8.83 23.12
CA GLY A 74 5.26 -9.05 24.13
C GLY A 74 5.58 -8.49 25.53
N ALA A 75 6.66 -7.72 25.68
CA ALA A 75 7.02 -7.10 26.96
C ALA A 75 5.93 -6.15 27.45
N ARG A 76 5.86 -5.97 28.77
CA ARG A 76 4.86 -5.11 29.41
C ARG A 76 5.56 -3.99 30.15
N PHE A 77 5.38 -2.77 29.69
CA PHE A 77 5.76 -1.55 30.38
C PHE A 77 4.52 -1.02 31.10
N PHE A 78 4.57 -1.04 32.43
CA PHE A 78 3.53 -0.48 33.28
C PHE A 78 4.13 0.55 34.21
N GLU A 79 3.57 1.76 34.28
CA GLU A 79 4.07 2.80 35.19
C GLU A 79 5.60 2.93 35.10
N SER A 80 6.13 2.79 33.88
CA SER A 80 7.57 2.77 33.63
C SER A 80 8.04 4.14 33.19
N ASP A 81 9.18 4.57 33.71
CA ASP A 81 9.82 5.82 33.33
C ASP A 81 11.14 5.53 32.63
N VAL A 82 11.15 5.70 31.31
CA VAL A 82 12.34 5.59 30.49
C VAL A 82 12.76 6.98 30.08
N PHE A 83 13.92 7.42 30.55
CA PHE A 83 14.44 8.75 30.28
C PHE A 83 15.83 8.67 29.68
N ASN A 84 16.05 9.45 28.62
CA ASN A 84 17.36 9.58 27.97
C ASN A 84 18.04 8.24 27.67
N SER A 85 17.26 7.23 27.29
CA SER A 85 17.74 5.86 27.06
C SER A 85 17.61 5.48 25.59
N SER A 86 18.42 4.54 25.13
CA SER A 86 18.37 4.04 23.75
C SER A 86 17.71 2.68 23.68
N PHE A 87 16.73 2.53 22.80
CA PHE A 87 16.05 1.29 22.42
C PHE A 87 16.17 1.07 20.90
N ARG A 88 17.14 1.71 20.25
CA ARG A 88 17.29 1.69 18.80
C ARG A 88 17.37 0.24 18.27
N ARG A 89 16.61 -0.03 17.20
CA ARG A 89 16.49 -1.34 16.52
C ARG A 89 15.93 -2.48 17.39
N SER A 90 15.31 -2.18 18.52
CA SER A 90 14.68 -3.18 19.38
C SER A 90 13.30 -3.61 18.85
N ASP A 91 12.96 -4.87 19.11
CA ASP A 91 11.65 -5.45 18.74
C ASP A 91 10.66 -5.33 19.90
N LEU A 92 9.74 -4.37 19.82
CA LEU A 92 8.63 -4.17 20.77
C LEU A 92 7.30 -4.73 20.23
N SER A 93 7.34 -5.65 19.26
CA SER A 93 6.12 -6.22 18.68
C SER A 93 5.26 -6.87 19.76
N TYR A 94 3.94 -6.69 19.67
CA TYR A 94 2.95 -7.19 20.64
C TYR A 94 3.12 -6.70 22.09
N SER A 95 4.02 -5.74 22.34
CA SER A 95 4.21 -5.18 23.67
C SER A 95 2.95 -4.46 24.17
N ARG A 96 2.83 -4.34 25.48
CA ARG A 96 1.78 -3.52 26.12
C ARG A 96 2.45 -2.43 26.92
N ILE A 97 2.16 -1.19 26.55
CA ILE A 97 2.77 0.00 27.11
C ILE A 97 1.63 0.83 27.68
N PHE A 98 1.58 0.94 29.01
CA PHE A 98 0.49 1.62 29.68
C PHE A 98 0.98 2.43 30.87
N ASP A 99 0.39 3.63 31.02
CA ASP A 99 0.68 4.53 32.14
C ASP A 99 2.18 4.88 32.27
N SER A 100 2.91 4.94 31.15
CA SER A 100 4.38 5.06 31.12
C SER A 100 4.86 6.38 30.49
N SER A 101 6.15 6.68 30.61
CA SER A 101 6.83 7.83 30.01
C SER A 101 8.13 7.39 29.36
N PHE A 102 8.41 7.85 28.14
CA PHE A 102 9.64 7.54 27.39
C PHE A 102 10.44 8.78 27.00
N ALA A 103 10.33 9.86 27.77
CA ALA A 103 10.84 11.18 27.38
C ALA A 103 12.34 11.20 27.03
N SER A 104 12.69 11.97 25.99
CA SER A 104 14.07 12.19 25.51
C SER A 104 14.84 10.92 25.13
N SER A 105 14.14 9.83 24.86
CA SER A 105 14.73 8.53 24.53
C SER A 105 14.77 8.30 23.01
N ASP A 106 15.66 7.40 22.58
CA ASP A 106 15.82 6.98 21.18
C ASP A 106 15.15 5.62 20.96
N PHE A 107 14.09 5.60 20.17
CA PHE A 107 13.39 4.41 19.70
C PHE A 107 13.43 4.30 18.17
N SER A 108 14.44 4.91 17.53
CA SER A 108 14.63 4.82 16.09
C SER A 108 14.78 3.37 15.62
N GLU A 109 14.23 3.08 14.45
CA GLU A 109 14.26 1.75 13.80
C GLU A 109 13.63 0.62 14.64
N THR A 110 12.80 0.94 15.64
CA THR A 110 12.09 -0.08 16.44
C THR A 110 10.92 -0.68 15.69
N VAL A 111 10.53 -1.90 16.08
CA VAL A 111 9.32 -2.55 15.59
C VAL A 111 8.26 -2.51 16.69
N LEU A 112 7.19 -1.75 16.48
CA LEU A 112 6.03 -1.59 17.36
C LEU A 112 4.78 -2.27 16.78
N ASP A 113 4.98 -3.23 15.89
CA ASP A 113 3.91 -3.95 15.22
C ASP A 113 3.02 -4.68 16.25
N ASN A 114 1.71 -4.50 16.15
CA ASN A 114 0.70 -5.03 17.09
C ASN A 114 0.88 -4.58 18.55
N ALA A 115 1.70 -3.55 18.82
CA ALA A 115 1.84 -3.01 20.17
C ALA A 115 0.55 -2.31 20.62
N PHE A 116 0.25 -2.40 21.91
CA PHE A 116 -0.85 -1.70 22.54
C PHE A 116 -0.31 -0.59 23.44
N ILE A 117 -0.47 0.66 23.01
CA ILE A 117 0.00 1.85 23.72
C ILE A 117 -1.18 2.63 24.26
N SER A 118 -1.24 2.84 25.57
CA SER A 118 -2.31 3.59 26.21
C SER A 118 -1.82 4.48 27.34
N ARG A 119 -2.35 5.69 27.49
CA ARG A 119 -2.01 6.60 28.61
C ARG A 119 -0.50 6.78 28.79
N THR A 120 0.22 6.90 27.68
CA THR A 120 1.70 6.95 27.67
C THR A 120 2.18 8.28 27.12
N PHE A 121 3.28 8.79 27.68
CA PHE A 121 3.88 10.07 27.31
C PHE A 121 5.18 9.88 26.54
N PHE A 122 5.22 10.41 25.33
CA PHE A 122 6.38 10.51 24.46
C PHE A 122 6.65 12.01 24.27
N THR A 123 7.71 12.51 24.89
CA THR A 123 8.14 13.91 24.74
C THR A 123 9.58 13.95 24.26
N ASN A 124 9.85 14.61 23.13
CA ASN A 124 11.17 14.66 22.51
C ASN A 124 11.76 13.25 22.24
N VAL A 125 10.93 12.32 21.76
CA VAL A 125 11.36 10.94 21.48
C VAL A 125 11.71 10.82 20.00
N ASP A 126 12.81 10.14 19.69
CA ASP A 126 13.12 9.74 18.31
C ASP A 126 12.44 8.40 18.00
N LEU A 127 11.55 8.37 17.02
CA LEU A 127 10.87 7.18 16.50
C LEU A 127 11.10 7.03 14.99
N GLN A 128 12.15 7.65 14.45
CA GLN A 128 12.48 7.60 13.02
C GLN A 128 12.54 6.16 12.53
N GLN A 129 12.02 5.91 11.33
CA GLN A 129 12.09 4.60 10.67
C GLN A 129 11.44 3.43 11.46
N SER A 130 10.68 3.70 12.51
CA SER A 130 9.94 2.66 13.23
C SER A 130 8.72 2.14 12.46
N SER A 131 8.33 0.90 12.73
CA SER A 131 7.15 0.24 12.15
C SER A 131 6.02 0.12 13.18
N TRP A 132 4.79 0.44 12.75
CA TRP A 132 3.60 0.51 13.60
C TRP A 132 2.46 -0.35 13.07
N THR A 133 2.75 -1.43 12.35
CA THR A 133 1.72 -2.22 11.67
C THR A 133 0.74 -2.81 12.70
N ARG A 134 -0.55 -2.49 12.58
CA ARG A 134 -1.62 -2.93 13.50
C ARG A 134 -1.42 -2.51 14.96
N ALA A 135 -0.61 -1.50 15.21
CA ALA A 135 -0.51 -0.92 16.55
C ALA A 135 -1.85 -0.28 16.96
N TYR A 136 -2.08 -0.19 18.28
CA TYR A 136 -3.17 0.56 18.88
C TYR A 136 -2.60 1.69 19.73
N VAL A 137 -3.14 2.90 19.57
CA VAL A 137 -2.69 4.10 20.30
C VAL A 137 -3.89 4.83 20.91
N GLY A 138 -4.00 4.83 22.24
CA GLY A 138 -5.11 5.47 22.94
C GLY A 138 -4.66 6.37 24.08
N GLU A 139 -5.32 7.51 24.27
CA GLU A 139 -5.11 8.38 25.44
C GLU A 139 -3.64 8.79 25.66
N SER A 140 -2.83 8.86 24.60
CA SER A 140 -1.38 9.04 24.70
C SER A 140 -0.95 10.39 24.13
N SER A 141 0.21 10.89 24.56
CA SER A 141 0.77 12.16 24.10
C SER A 141 2.09 11.94 23.40
N PHE A 142 2.20 12.40 22.17
CA PHE A 142 3.40 12.43 21.34
C PHE A 142 3.70 13.89 21.03
N THR A 143 4.46 14.54 21.91
CA THR A 143 4.81 15.94 21.77
C THR A 143 6.25 16.05 21.31
N ARG A 144 6.48 16.71 20.16
CA ARG A 144 7.83 16.82 19.58
C ARG A 144 8.49 15.46 19.35
N VAL A 145 7.73 14.53 18.81
CA VAL A 145 8.25 13.21 18.47
C VAL A 145 8.67 13.20 17.01
N ASP A 146 9.80 12.56 16.72
CA ASP A 146 10.23 12.36 15.34
C ASP A 146 9.69 11.03 14.82
N PHE A 147 8.67 11.10 13.96
CA PHE A 147 8.11 9.99 13.19
C PHE A 147 8.55 10.02 11.72
N SER A 148 9.63 10.72 11.38
CA SER A 148 10.05 10.79 9.99
C SER A 148 10.45 9.42 9.46
N ASN A 149 10.07 9.14 8.21
CA ASN A 149 10.30 7.86 7.54
C ASN A 149 9.65 6.64 8.24
N THR A 150 8.64 6.84 9.09
CA THR A 150 7.92 5.72 9.74
C THR A 150 6.92 5.04 8.82
N THR A 151 6.56 3.79 9.14
CA THR A 151 5.48 3.05 8.46
C THR A 151 4.34 2.74 9.41
N TRP A 152 3.15 3.22 9.07
CA TRP A 152 1.90 2.99 9.77
C TRP A 152 0.96 2.25 8.82
N ARG A 153 0.63 0.99 9.13
CA ARG A 153 -0.27 0.18 8.31
C ARG A 153 -1.33 -0.48 9.15
N ASP A 154 -2.59 -0.40 8.72
CA ASP A 154 -3.73 -0.98 9.43
C ASP A 154 -3.78 -0.52 10.91
N VAL A 155 -3.32 0.70 11.19
CA VAL A 155 -3.24 1.20 12.57
C VAL A 155 -4.65 1.47 13.05
N ALA A 156 -5.07 0.61 13.97
CA ALA A 156 -6.41 0.59 14.50
C ALA A 156 -6.48 1.62 15.62
N VAL A 157 -6.98 2.81 15.26
CA VAL A 157 -7.57 3.78 16.17
C VAL A 157 -6.57 4.52 17.04
N VAL A 158 -6.22 5.71 16.57
CA VAL A 158 -5.73 6.80 17.42
C VAL A 158 -6.93 7.44 18.12
N THR A 159 -7.07 7.25 19.44
CA THR A 159 -8.15 7.88 20.25
C THR A 159 -7.58 8.78 21.31
N ARG A 160 -8.23 9.93 21.56
CA ARG A 160 -7.90 10.83 22.69
C ARG A 160 -6.40 11.14 22.79
N SER A 161 -5.70 11.22 21.66
CA SER A 161 -4.24 11.31 21.63
C SER A 161 -3.79 12.62 21.01
N SER A 162 -2.59 13.06 21.37
CA SER A 162 -1.98 14.29 20.87
C SER A 162 -0.71 13.95 20.13
N PHE A 163 -0.50 14.55 18.95
CA PHE A 163 0.72 14.46 18.14
C PHE A 163 1.40 15.82 17.97
N VAL A 164 1.02 16.80 18.79
CA VAL A 164 1.38 18.20 18.58
C VAL A 164 2.89 18.41 18.37
N ASP A 165 3.24 19.23 17.38
CA ASP A 165 4.63 19.62 17.08
C ASP A 165 5.53 18.43 16.71
N SER A 166 4.96 17.34 16.18
CA SER A 166 5.69 16.14 15.76
C SER A 166 6.01 16.10 14.27
N ASP A 167 7.08 15.41 13.91
CA ASP A 167 7.59 15.31 12.54
C ASP A 167 7.15 13.99 11.88
N PHE A 168 6.39 14.07 10.80
CA PHE A 168 5.93 12.93 9.99
C PHE A 168 6.49 12.99 8.55
N ARG A 169 7.60 13.71 8.33
CA ARG A 169 8.17 13.84 6.98
C ARG A 169 8.52 12.48 6.40
N ASN A 170 8.14 12.26 5.15
CA ASN A 170 8.31 10.99 4.42
C ASN A 170 7.66 9.77 5.11
N ALA A 171 6.78 9.96 6.11
CA ALA A 171 6.08 8.83 6.72
C ALA A 171 5.05 8.23 5.75
N THR A 172 4.81 6.93 5.87
CA THR A 172 3.77 6.22 5.12
C THR A 172 2.64 5.79 6.04
N LEU A 173 1.43 6.29 5.78
CA LEU A 173 0.21 6.02 6.55
C LEU A 173 -0.83 5.35 5.65
N THR A 174 -0.93 4.03 5.76
CA THR A 174 -1.89 3.21 4.99
C THR A 174 -2.98 2.67 5.89
N ALA A 175 -4.24 2.94 5.55
CA ALA A 175 -5.40 2.47 6.32
C ALA A 175 -5.34 2.85 7.82
N VAL A 176 -4.78 4.01 8.12
CA VAL A 176 -4.72 4.57 9.48
C VAL A 176 -6.05 5.24 9.80
N THR A 177 -6.58 5.00 11.00
CA THR A 177 -7.83 5.63 11.46
C THR A 177 -7.61 6.40 12.76
N SER A 178 -8.08 7.64 12.83
CA SER A 178 -8.11 8.44 14.06
C SER A 178 -9.52 8.88 14.43
N ARG A 179 -9.74 9.23 15.71
CA ARG A 179 -11.00 9.78 16.20
C ARG A 179 -10.94 11.30 16.36
N SER A 180 -12.11 11.92 16.35
CA SER A 180 -12.30 13.38 16.38
C SER A 180 -11.70 14.08 17.60
N ASP A 181 -11.23 13.34 18.60
CA ASP A 181 -10.53 13.82 19.79
C ASP A 181 -8.99 13.70 19.68
N THR A 182 -8.48 13.52 18.46
CA THR A 182 -7.04 13.49 18.17
C THR A 182 -6.56 14.86 17.69
N ASP A 183 -5.40 15.30 18.16
CA ASP A 183 -4.78 16.58 17.80
C ASP A 183 -3.49 16.35 16.98
N PHE A 184 -3.44 16.86 15.75
CA PHE A 184 -2.27 16.86 14.88
C PHE A 184 -1.76 18.29 14.60
N SER A 185 -2.10 19.26 15.44
CA SER A 185 -1.67 20.64 15.23
C SER A 185 -0.16 20.78 15.27
N LEU A 186 0.37 21.66 14.41
CA LEU A 186 1.79 21.95 14.24
C LEU A 186 2.63 20.76 13.75
N CYS A 187 2.02 19.67 13.30
CA CYS A 187 2.76 18.56 12.71
C CYS A 187 3.34 18.92 11.34
N ASP A 188 4.41 18.22 10.96
CA ASP A 188 5.05 18.30 9.65
C ASP A 188 4.87 16.99 8.86
N PHE A 189 3.94 16.97 7.91
CA PHE A 189 3.67 15.85 7.00
C PHE A 189 4.27 16.08 5.60
N ARG A 190 5.27 16.94 5.44
CA ARG A 190 5.85 17.19 4.11
C ARG A 190 6.39 15.89 3.49
N ASN A 191 6.05 15.67 2.23
CA ASN A 191 6.38 14.45 1.48
C ASN A 191 5.84 13.14 2.09
N ALA A 192 4.93 13.19 3.07
CA ALA A 192 4.30 12.00 3.60
C ALA A 192 3.37 11.37 2.56
N THR A 193 3.15 10.06 2.66
CA THR A 193 2.20 9.32 1.83
C THR A 193 1.06 8.79 2.68
N LEU A 194 -0.16 9.22 2.39
CA LEU A 194 -1.39 8.73 2.98
C LEU A 194 -2.17 7.99 1.89
N HIS A 195 -2.53 6.75 2.17
CA HIS A 195 -3.38 5.96 1.28
C HIS A 195 -4.50 5.29 2.07
N SER A 196 -5.74 5.52 1.66
CA SER A 196 -6.91 4.98 2.37
C SER A 196 -6.92 5.33 3.86
N ALA A 197 -6.31 6.44 4.27
CA ALA A 197 -6.31 6.89 5.66
C ALA A 197 -7.60 7.64 5.99
N GLU A 198 -8.00 7.62 7.25
CA GLU A 198 -9.12 8.39 7.77
C GLU A 198 -8.66 9.14 9.02
N LEU A 199 -8.16 10.34 8.81
CA LEU A 199 -7.72 11.22 9.88
C LEU A 199 -8.87 12.14 10.27
N ARG A 200 -9.48 11.82 11.41
CA ARG A 200 -10.42 12.69 12.10
C ARG A 200 -9.69 13.37 13.25
N GLY A 201 -9.83 14.68 13.41
CA GLY A 201 -9.14 15.40 14.47
C GLY A 201 -9.85 16.67 14.93
N THR A 202 -9.53 17.10 16.14
CA THR A 202 -9.94 18.42 16.65
C THR A 202 -9.20 19.51 15.89
N SER A 203 -7.93 19.29 15.57
CA SER A 203 -7.09 20.18 14.76
C SER A 203 -6.17 19.38 13.84
N LEU A 204 -6.15 19.77 12.58
CA LEU A 204 -5.28 19.28 11.50
C LEU A 204 -4.44 20.43 10.92
N MET A 205 -4.28 21.53 11.67
CA MET A 205 -3.43 22.67 11.31
C MET A 205 -1.97 22.21 11.25
N ALA A 206 -1.55 21.73 10.09
CA ALA A 206 -0.26 21.08 9.86
C ALA A 206 0.29 21.43 8.46
N ASP A 207 1.54 21.04 8.23
CA ASP A 207 2.18 21.17 6.92
C ASP A 207 2.10 19.87 6.14
N TRP A 208 1.34 19.85 5.05
CA TRP A 208 1.20 18.73 4.12
C TRP A 208 1.82 19.04 2.76
N SER A 209 2.72 20.02 2.67
CA SER A 209 3.27 20.44 1.38
C SER A 209 4.01 19.28 0.70
N ASN A 210 3.72 19.06 -0.58
CA ASN A 210 4.20 17.92 -1.38
C ASN A 210 3.81 16.52 -0.85
N ALA A 211 2.86 16.42 0.08
CA ALA A 211 2.36 15.13 0.52
C ALA A 211 1.51 14.46 -0.58
N THR A 212 1.48 13.13 -0.58
CA THR A 212 0.59 12.33 -1.44
C THR A 212 -0.53 11.77 -0.60
N ILE A 213 -1.74 12.31 -0.71
CA ILE A 213 -2.91 12.01 0.12
C ILE A 213 -3.99 11.43 -0.78
N ARG A 214 -3.98 10.12 -0.96
CA ARG A 214 -4.84 9.41 -1.91
C ARG A 214 -5.94 8.66 -1.20
N ASP A 215 -7.15 8.76 -1.73
CA ASP A 215 -8.34 8.03 -1.26
C ASP A 215 -8.55 8.15 0.25
N SER A 216 -8.14 9.29 0.82
CA SER A 216 -8.08 9.50 2.26
C SER A 216 -9.12 10.52 2.69
N VAL A 217 -9.55 10.45 3.94
CA VAL A 217 -10.51 11.39 4.53
C VAL A 217 -9.80 12.21 5.58
N LEU A 218 -9.76 13.53 5.40
CA LEU A 218 -9.31 14.49 6.41
C LEU A 218 -10.52 15.24 6.94
N ARG A 219 -10.86 15.03 8.21
CA ARG A 219 -12.05 15.60 8.84
C ARG A 219 -11.72 16.30 10.15
N GLY A 220 -11.92 17.61 10.23
CA GLY A 220 -11.63 18.37 11.44
C GLY A 220 -11.52 19.88 11.22
N ASP A 221 -10.80 20.55 12.13
CA ASP A 221 -10.36 21.92 11.90
C ASP A 221 -9.09 21.91 11.04
N LEU A 222 -9.22 22.27 9.76
CA LEU A 222 -8.17 22.35 8.75
C LEU A 222 -7.73 23.81 8.52
N LYS A 223 -8.03 24.74 9.43
CA LYS A 223 -7.60 26.15 9.31
C LYS A 223 -6.09 26.27 9.21
N TYR A 224 -5.63 27.17 8.35
CA TYR A 224 -4.21 27.46 8.15
C TYR A 224 -3.34 26.25 7.78
N THR A 225 -3.97 25.15 7.36
CA THR A 225 -3.26 23.95 6.88
C THR A 225 -2.61 24.25 5.54
N ARG A 226 -1.39 23.74 5.33
CA ARG A 226 -0.64 23.96 4.09
C ARG A 226 -0.64 22.69 3.24
N PHE A 227 -1.30 22.72 2.09
CA PHE A 227 -1.35 21.64 1.09
C PHE A 227 -0.64 22.03 -0.21
N ALA A 228 0.33 22.96 -0.16
CA ALA A 228 1.01 23.43 -1.37
C ALA A 228 1.65 22.25 -2.12
N ASN A 229 1.32 22.10 -3.40
CA ASN A 229 1.73 21.00 -4.28
C ASN A 229 1.41 19.58 -3.75
N ALA A 230 0.50 19.45 -2.78
CA ALA A 230 0.07 18.13 -2.33
C ALA A 230 -0.84 17.47 -3.37
N SER A 231 -0.76 16.16 -3.51
CA SER A 231 -1.80 15.39 -4.21
C SER A 231 -2.90 15.03 -3.22
N LEU A 232 -4.14 15.39 -3.53
CA LEU A 232 -5.35 15.10 -2.78
C LEU A 232 -6.29 14.19 -3.60
N PHE A 233 -5.72 13.41 -4.53
CA PHE A 233 -6.49 12.61 -5.48
C PHE A 233 -7.48 11.67 -4.78
N GLY A 234 -8.75 11.74 -5.17
CA GLY A 234 -9.82 10.89 -4.59
C GLY A 234 -10.08 11.13 -3.10
N SER A 235 -9.44 12.14 -2.49
CA SER A 235 -9.54 12.41 -1.06
C SER A 235 -10.78 13.24 -0.72
N GLN A 236 -11.21 13.19 0.54
CA GLN A 236 -12.32 14.00 1.04
C GLN A 236 -11.81 14.95 2.13
N LEU A 237 -12.08 16.24 1.95
CA LEU A 237 -11.83 17.26 2.97
C LEU A 237 -13.17 17.68 3.60
N ILE A 238 -13.27 17.56 4.92
CA ILE A 238 -14.49 17.89 5.66
C ILE A 238 -14.15 18.78 6.86
N GLY A 239 -14.79 19.93 6.96
CA GLY A 239 -14.60 20.87 8.07
C GLY A 239 -14.03 22.22 7.63
N SER A 240 -13.51 23.00 8.57
CA SER A 240 -13.11 24.39 8.28
C SER A 240 -11.74 24.44 7.63
N VAL A 241 -11.64 25.04 6.45
CA VAL A 241 -10.38 25.24 5.69
C VAL A 241 -9.96 26.71 5.67
N VAL A 242 -10.46 27.53 6.60
CA VAL A 242 -10.23 28.99 6.56
C VAL A 242 -8.74 29.30 6.66
N GLY A 243 -8.23 30.08 5.71
CA GLY A 243 -6.82 30.47 5.63
C GLY A 243 -5.84 29.34 5.28
N ALA A 244 -6.34 28.17 4.88
CA ALA A 244 -5.50 27.12 4.32
C ALA A 244 -4.87 27.55 2.99
N THR A 245 -3.79 26.88 2.58
CA THR A 245 -3.20 27.04 1.25
C THR A 245 -3.24 25.72 0.50
N MET A 246 -3.60 25.77 -0.78
CA MET A 246 -3.69 24.63 -1.70
C MET A 246 -3.09 24.99 -3.06
N SER A 247 -2.21 25.99 -3.13
CA SER A 247 -1.61 26.41 -4.40
C SER A 247 -0.80 25.26 -5.02
N GLY A 248 -1.02 25.03 -6.31
CA GLY A 248 -0.43 23.91 -7.06
C GLY A 248 -0.87 22.52 -6.63
N ALA A 249 -1.81 22.37 -5.69
CA ALA A 249 -2.30 21.06 -5.27
C ALA A 249 -3.07 20.35 -6.38
N ASP A 250 -3.06 19.01 -6.36
CA ASP A 250 -3.89 18.21 -7.25
C ASP A 250 -5.17 17.76 -6.52
N LEU A 251 -6.30 18.37 -6.88
CA LEU A 251 -7.63 18.11 -6.33
C LEU A 251 -8.47 17.22 -7.26
N SER A 252 -7.86 16.58 -8.27
CA SER A 252 -8.57 15.70 -9.19
C SER A 252 -9.30 14.60 -8.40
N HIS A 253 -10.59 14.37 -8.70
CA HIS A 253 -11.46 13.43 -7.97
C HIS A 253 -11.66 13.72 -6.48
N ALA A 254 -11.13 14.81 -5.94
CA ALA A 254 -11.31 15.16 -4.54
C ALA A 254 -12.75 15.64 -4.27
N SER A 255 -13.24 15.38 -3.05
CA SER A 255 -14.48 15.99 -2.57
C SER A 255 -14.21 17.08 -1.55
N LEU A 256 -14.68 18.29 -1.89
CA LEU A 256 -14.60 19.49 -1.07
C LEU A 256 -15.98 19.94 -0.56
N GLU A 257 -17.06 19.21 -0.84
CA GLU A 257 -18.44 19.60 -0.47
C GLU A 257 -18.62 19.85 1.03
N GLY A 258 -17.90 19.10 1.87
CA GLY A 258 -17.94 19.22 3.32
C GLY A 258 -17.08 20.35 3.89
N THR A 259 -16.43 21.16 3.06
CA THR A 259 -15.53 22.23 3.51
C THR A 259 -16.26 23.52 3.85
N LEU A 260 -15.75 24.25 4.84
CA LEU A 260 -16.24 25.57 5.25
C LEU A 260 -15.13 26.61 5.06
N GLY A 261 -15.45 27.70 4.35
CA GLY A 261 -14.51 28.82 4.14
C GLY A 261 -13.55 28.65 2.96
N LEU A 262 -13.89 27.79 1.99
CA LEU A 262 -13.08 27.53 0.79
C LEU A 262 -12.74 28.81 0.00
N SER A 263 -13.62 29.82 0.03
CA SER A 263 -13.38 31.12 -0.60
C SER A 263 -12.23 31.94 0.00
N THR A 264 -11.67 31.52 1.13
CA THR A 264 -10.51 32.16 1.78
C THR A 264 -9.19 31.43 1.51
N VAL A 265 -9.25 30.30 0.81
CA VAL A 265 -8.09 29.43 0.54
C VAL A 265 -7.36 29.95 -0.69
N ASP A 266 -6.02 29.97 -0.63
CA ASP A 266 -5.21 30.15 -1.83
C ASP A 266 -5.24 28.86 -2.66
N LEU A 267 -6.02 28.87 -3.75
CA LEU A 267 -6.18 27.75 -4.68
C LEU A 267 -5.42 27.99 -6.00
N THR A 268 -4.53 28.99 -6.05
CA THR A 268 -3.86 29.41 -7.28
C THR A 268 -3.09 28.24 -7.90
N GLY A 269 -3.42 27.90 -9.15
CA GLY A 269 -2.76 26.82 -9.88
C GLY A 269 -3.09 25.41 -9.41
N ALA A 270 -4.01 25.25 -8.45
CA ALA A 270 -4.50 23.93 -8.08
C ALA A 270 -5.26 23.30 -9.24
N ARG A 271 -5.08 21.99 -9.45
CA ARG A 271 -5.68 21.23 -10.55
C ARG A 271 -6.97 20.57 -10.08
N TYR A 272 -7.99 20.52 -10.94
CA TYR A 272 -9.23 19.78 -10.68
C TYR A 272 -9.78 19.22 -11.99
N ASN A 273 -10.70 18.26 -11.90
CA ASN A 273 -11.33 17.65 -13.06
C ASN A 273 -12.85 17.51 -12.87
N GLU A 274 -13.52 16.88 -13.82
CA GLU A 274 -14.98 16.68 -13.85
C GLU A 274 -15.54 15.87 -12.68
N TYR A 275 -14.67 15.13 -11.98
CA TYR A 275 -15.00 14.32 -10.81
C TYR A 275 -14.73 15.05 -9.48
N THR A 276 -14.06 16.21 -9.52
CA THR A 276 -13.85 17.04 -8.33
C THR A 276 -15.17 17.69 -7.92
N THR A 277 -15.61 17.46 -6.68
CA THR A 277 -16.86 18.06 -6.16
C THR A 277 -16.57 19.24 -5.24
N PHE A 278 -17.29 20.34 -5.44
CA PHE A 278 -17.14 21.59 -4.68
C PHE A 278 -18.41 21.94 -3.91
N PRO A 279 -18.32 22.75 -2.83
CA PRO A 279 -19.50 23.29 -2.16
C PRO A 279 -20.45 24.00 -3.13
N ALA A 280 -21.75 23.89 -2.88
CA ALA A 280 -22.77 24.51 -3.72
C ALA A 280 -22.51 26.02 -3.93
N GLY A 281 -22.50 26.45 -5.20
CA GLY A 281 -22.26 27.84 -5.58
C GLY A 281 -20.79 28.27 -5.61
N PHE A 282 -19.84 27.37 -5.36
CA PHE A 282 -18.42 27.63 -5.55
C PHE A 282 -18.05 27.50 -7.04
N ASP A 283 -17.45 28.55 -7.61
CA ASP A 283 -16.93 28.54 -8.98
C ASP A 283 -15.40 28.43 -8.92
N PRO A 284 -14.80 27.26 -9.24
CA PRO A 284 -13.36 27.04 -9.12
C PRO A 284 -12.53 27.98 -10.02
N LEU A 285 -13.05 28.39 -11.17
CA LEU A 285 -12.30 29.24 -12.11
C LEU A 285 -12.05 30.64 -11.53
N LEU A 286 -12.98 31.16 -10.71
CA LEU A 286 -12.83 32.47 -10.06
C LEU A 286 -11.70 32.50 -9.02
N TYR A 287 -11.27 31.34 -8.51
CA TYR A 287 -10.25 31.21 -7.47
C TYR A 287 -8.90 30.74 -8.02
N GLY A 288 -8.71 30.75 -9.35
CA GLY A 288 -7.44 30.44 -9.99
C GLY A 288 -7.12 28.95 -10.10
N LEU A 289 -8.11 28.07 -9.92
CA LEU A 289 -7.95 26.66 -10.22
C LEU A 289 -7.85 26.43 -11.72
N VAL A 290 -7.14 25.36 -12.09
CA VAL A 290 -6.92 24.94 -13.47
C VAL A 290 -7.68 23.63 -13.70
N PHE A 291 -8.65 23.68 -14.61
CA PHE A 291 -9.33 22.47 -15.05
C PHE A 291 -8.38 21.62 -15.89
N MET A 292 -8.23 20.35 -15.52
CA MET A 292 -7.52 19.33 -16.28
C MET A 292 -8.43 18.12 -16.40
N PRO A 293 -8.95 17.80 -17.60
CA PRO A 293 -9.85 16.67 -17.77
C PRO A 293 -9.18 15.37 -17.33
N ALA A 294 -9.96 14.45 -16.76
CA ALA A 294 -9.46 13.13 -16.40
C ALA A 294 -8.92 12.41 -17.65
N VAL A 295 -7.80 11.70 -17.51
CA VAL A 295 -7.36 10.76 -18.54
C VAL A 295 -8.19 9.50 -18.36
N ALA A 296 -8.92 9.10 -19.40
CA ALA A 296 -9.77 7.93 -19.33
C ALA A 296 -8.94 6.69 -18.98
N GLY A 297 -9.29 6.03 -17.88
CA GLY A 297 -8.58 4.88 -17.33
C GLY A 297 -7.28 5.19 -16.57
N ASP A 298 -6.96 6.44 -16.29
CA ASP A 298 -5.89 6.77 -15.34
C ASP A 298 -6.43 6.60 -13.91
N MET A 299 -6.40 5.35 -13.44
CA MET A 299 -7.02 4.93 -12.18
C MET A 299 -6.22 5.45 -10.98
N ASN A 300 -4.92 5.62 -11.16
CA ASN A 300 -4.03 6.16 -10.14
C ASN A 300 -3.82 7.68 -10.28
N GLY A 301 -4.45 8.37 -11.23
CA GLY A 301 -4.40 9.83 -11.35
C GLY A 301 -3.02 10.43 -11.56
N ASP A 302 -2.02 9.64 -11.97
CA ASP A 302 -0.65 10.12 -12.22
C ASP A 302 -0.50 10.71 -13.64
N GLY A 303 -1.54 10.59 -14.47
CA GLY A 303 -1.60 11.07 -15.84
C GLY A 303 -1.05 10.09 -16.88
N VAL A 304 -0.66 8.87 -16.47
CA VAL A 304 0.05 7.89 -17.31
C VAL A 304 -0.67 6.54 -17.27
N LEU A 305 -1.27 6.14 -18.39
CA LEU A 305 -1.88 4.82 -18.54
C LEU A 305 -0.81 3.71 -18.55
N ASN A 306 -0.72 2.93 -17.46
CA ASN A 306 0.25 1.86 -17.30
C ASN A 306 -0.24 0.73 -16.36
N VAL A 307 0.64 -0.23 -16.05
CA VAL A 307 0.29 -1.41 -15.22
C VAL A 307 -0.22 -1.03 -13.83
N LEU A 308 0.22 0.10 -13.28
CA LEU A 308 -0.22 0.59 -11.98
C LEU A 308 -1.71 0.96 -11.98
N ASP A 309 -2.29 1.31 -13.13
CA ASP A 309 -3.73 1.56 -13.27
C ASP A 309 -4.53 0.26 -13.22
N VAL A 310 -4.04 -0.79 -13.88
CA VAL A 310 -4.62 -2.14 -13.80
C VAL A 310 -4.56 -2.66 -12.37
N ASP A 311 -3.41 -2.47 -11.71
CA ASP A 311 -3.21 -2.93 -10.34
C ASP A 311 -4.03 -2.14 -9.31
N SER A 312 -4.48 -0.93 -9.67
CA SER A 312 -5.34 -0.12 -8.81
C SER A 312 -6.68 -0.78 -8.54
N PHE A 313 -7.16 -1.68 -9.42
CA PHE A 313 -8.38 -2.47 -9.20
C PHE A 313 -8.27 -3.44 -8.02
N TYR A 314 -7.06 -3.79 -7.57
CA TYR A 314 -6.87 -4.58 -6.37
C TYR A 314 -7.04 -3.77 -5.08
N ALA A 315 -7.00 -2.43 -5.14
CA ALA A 315 -7.16 -1.60 -3.95
C ALA A 315 -8.63 -1.66 -3.46
N PRO A 316 -8.88 -1.56 -2.14
CA PRO A 316 -10.24 -1.41 -1.64
C PRO A 316 -10.88 -0.16 -2.22
N VAL A 317 -11.83 -0.33 -3.15
CA VAL A 317 -12.56 0.80 -3.73
C VAL A 317 -13.47 1.40 -2.67
N ARG A 318 -13.29 2.69 -2.37
CA ARG A 318 -14.22 3.43 -1.52
C ARG A 318 -15.49 3.74 -2.29
N HIS A 319 -16.64 3.78 -1.61
CA HIS A 319 -17.93 4.12 -2.22
C HIS A 319 -17.90 5.40 -3.07
N SER A 320 -17.12 6.41 -2.68
CA SER A 320 -16.96 7.66 -3.44
C SER A 320 -16.14 7.53 -4.73
N SER A 321 -15.44 6.42 -4.90
CA SER A 321 -14.57 6.13 -6.06
C SER A 321 -15.18 5.06 -6.97
N VAL A 322 -16.34 4.48 -6.63
CA VAL A 322 -16.98 3.43 -7.43
C VAL A 322 -17.24 3.89 -8.86
N GLU A 323 -17.74 5.11 -9.05
CA GLU A 323 -18.00 5.68 -10.39
C GLU A 323 -16.74 5.82 -11.27
N LEU A 324 -15.54 5.76 -10.69
CA LEU A 324 -14.26 5.82 -11.41
C LEU A 324 -13.78 4.45 -11.86
N PHE A 325 -14.12 3.43 -11.08
CA PHE A 325 -13.62 2.07 -11.24
C PHE A 325 -14.68 1.14 -11.86
N ASP A 326 -15.94 1.56 -11.91
CA ASP A 326 -17.07 0.87 -12.54
C ASP A 326 -17.15 1.28 -14.02
N LEU A 327 -16.45 0.54 -14.88
CA LEU A 327 -16.32 0.82 -16.32
C LEU A 327 -17.46 0.21 -17.15
N ASP A 328 -18.15 -0.80 -16.61
CA ASP A 328 -19.31 -1.41 -17.27
C ASP A 328 -20.65 -0.78 -16.85
N GLY A 329 -20.64 0.01 -15.77
CA GLY A 329 -21.77 0.79 -15.27
C GLY A 329 -22.79 -0.05 -14.49
N ASP A 330 -22.39 -1.20 -13.95
CA ASP A 330 -23.26 -2.09 -13.19
C ASP A 330 -23.39 -1.70 -11.70
N GLY A 331 -22.60 -0.72 -11.26
CA GLY A 331 -22.57 -0.18 -9.90
C GLY A 331 -21.61 -0.90 -8.95
N ILE A 332 -20.80 -1.85 -9.44
CA ILE A 332 -19.91 -2.69 -8.65
C ILE A 332 -18.56 -2.81 -9.35
N VAL A 333 -17.48 -2.45 -8.66
CA VAL A 333 -16.14 -2.69 -9.18
C VAL A 333 -15.75 -4.14 -9.01
N THR A 334 -15.56 -4.83 -10.13
CA THR A 334 -15.18 -6.23 -10.21
C THR A 334 -13.97 -6.43 -11.11
N ASN A 335 -13.59 -7.70 -11.31
CA ASN A 335 -12.58 -8.06 -12.30
C ASN A 335 -13.05 -7.80 -13.74
N ASP A 336 -14.36 -7.73 -13.98
CA ASP A 336 -14.90 -7.47 -15.32
C ASP A 336 -14.56 -6.04 -15.76
N ASP A 337 -14.62 -5.05 -14.86
CA ASP A 337 -14.15 -3.69 -15.10
C ASP A 337 -12.67 -3.64 -15.41
N ARG A 338 -11.85 -4.38 -14.65
CA ARG A 338 -10.41 -4.45 -14.89
C ARG A 338 -10.10 -5.04 -16.26
N LEU A 339 -10.79 -6.11 -16.64
CA LEU A 339 -10.63 -6.72 -17.96
C LEU A 339 -11.17 -5.80 -19.07
N GLN A 340 -12.18 -4.98 -18.79
CA GLN A 340 -12.65 -3.95 -19.70
C GLN A 340 -11.62 -2.84 -19.85
N TRP A 341 -10.97 -2.41 -18.77
CA TRP A 341 -9.87 -1.45 -18.82
C TRP A 341 -8.76 -1.94 -19.76
N VAL A 342 -8.32 -3.19 -19.59
CA VAL A 342 -7.27 -3.78 -20.43
C VAL A 342 -7.65 -3.79 -21.91
N ARG A 343 -8.91 -4.14 -22.22
CA ARG A 343 -9.39 -4.23 -23.61
C ARG A 343 -9.69 -2.88 -24.25
N ASP A 344 -10.35 -2.00 -23.53
CA ASP A 344 -10.98 -0.81 -24.09
C ASP A 344 -10.16 0.46 -23.85
N VAL A 345 -9.39 0.51 -22.76
CA VAL A 345 -8.48 1.63 -22.43
C VAL A 345 -7.08 1.35 -22.92
N ALA A 346 -6.44 0.28 -22.43
CA ALA A 346 -5.08 -0.07 -22.85
C ALA A 346 -5.01 -0.69 -24.24
N ASN A 347 -6.16 -1.05 -24.82
CA ASN A 347 -6.26 -1.66 -26.15
C ASN A 347 -5.35 -2.90 -26.30
N THR A 348 -5.32 -3.73 -25.25
CA THR A 348 -4.53 -4.97 -25.21
C THR A 348 -5.34 -6.12 -24.62
N SER A 349 -4.66 -7.17 -24.15
CA SER A 349 -5.26 -8.43 -23.72
C SER A 349 -4.46 -9.08 -22.60
N ALA A 350 -5.08 -10.03 -21.89
CA ALA A 350 -4.34 -10.86 -20.95
C ALA A 350 -3.15 -11.54 -21.66
N GLY A 351 -2.00 -11.57 -20.99
CA GLY A 351 -0.75 -12.03 -21.57
C GLY A 351 0.24 -10.91 -21.87
N ASP A 352 -0.22 -9.71 -22.23
CA ASP A 352 0.61 -8.51 -22.36
C ASP A 352 0.93 -7.95 -20.97
N ALA A 353 2.03 -8.42 -20.39
CA ALA A 353 2.41 -8.16 -19.01
C ALA A 353 3.10 -6.80 -18.83
N ASN A 354 3.60 -6.21 -19.92
CA ASN A 354 4.28 -4.91 -19.91
C ASN A 354 3.39 -3.77 -20.48
N LEU A 355 2.21 -4.11 -21.00
CA LEU A 355 1.24 -3.22 -21.66
C LEU A 355 1.82 -2.49 -22.88
N ASP A 356 2.69 -3.14 -23.65
CA ASP A 356 3.23 -2.58 -24.90
C ASP A 356 2.31 -2.77 -26.12
N GLY A 357 1.15 -3.40 -25.90
CA GLY A 357 0.12 -3.68 -26.90
C GLY A 357 0.30 -5.02 -27.61
N SER A 358 1.32 -5.81 -27.25
CA SER A 358 1.59 -7.12 -27.84
C SER A 358 1.74 -8.17 -26.76
N PHE A 359 1.10 -9.34 -26.94
CA PHE A 359 1.42 -10.51 -26.15
C PHE A 359 2.47 -11.35 -26.89
N ASP A 360 3.72 -11.33 -26.43
CA ASP A 360 4.83 -12.04 -27.04
C ASP A 360 5.82 -12.67 -26.05
N SER A 361 6.95 -13.16 -26.56
CA SER A 361 7.98 -13.83 -25.75
C SER A 361 8.58 -12.94 -24.66
N SER A 362 8.58 -11.62 -24.85
CA SER A 362 9.09 -10.63 -23.91
C SER A 362 8.25 -10.62 -22.63
N ASP A 363 6.93 -10.70 -22.77
CA ASP A 363 6.01 -10.84 -21.64
C ASP A 363 6.28 -12.12 -20.87
N LEU A 364 6.33 -13.26 -21.57
CA LEU A 364 6.58 -14.54 -20.93
C LEU A 364 7.92 -14.57 -20.20
N VAL A 365 8.97 -13.99 -20.80
CA VAL A 365 10.28 -13.86 -20.15
C VAL A 365 10.18 -13.00 -18.90
N GLN A 366 9.49 -11.86 -18.95
CA GLN A 366 9.27 -11.01 -17.78
C GLN A 366 8.53 -11.75 -16.66
N LEU A 367 7.43 -12.44 -16.98
CA LEU A 367 6.62 -13.20 -16.02
C LEU A 367 7.47 -14.25 -15.29
N PHE A 368 8.24 -15.05 -16.03
CA PHE A 368 9.04 -16.11 -15.43
C PHE A 368 10.29 -15.60 -14.70
N GLN A 369 10.80 -14.41 -15.02
CA GLN A 369 11.88 -13.78 -14.25
C GLN A 369 11.44 -13.39 -12.84
N ARG A 370 10.15 -13.09 -12.63
CA ARG A 370 9.60 -12.76 -11.29
C ARG A 370 9.47 -13.97 -10.38
N ASN A 371 9.54 -15.19 -10.93
CA ASN A 371 9.53 -16.46 -10.19
C ASN A 371 8.30 -16.61 -9.26
N ARG A 372 7.13 -16.18 -9.75
CA ARG A 372 5.84 -16.20 -9.03
C ARG A 372 4.90 -17.33 -9.45
N TYR A 373 5.22 -18.04 -10.54
CA TYR A 373 4.37 -19.09 -11.09
C TYR A 373 4.14 -20.23 -10.09
N GLU A 374 2.86 -20.50 -9.78
CA GLU A 374 2.41 -21.56 -8.85
C GLU A 374 2.99 -21.40 -7.42
N VAL A 375 3.20 -20.15 -6.97
CA VAL A 375 3.68 -19.84 -5.62
C VAL A 375 2.51 -19.42 -4.71
N PHE A 376 2.16 -20.28 -3.74
CA PHE A 376 0.95 -20.15 -2.91
C PHE A 376 1.17 -19.61 -1.49
N ASP A 377 2.27 -18.91 -1.21
CA ASP A 377 2.55 -18.42 0.15
C ASP A 377 1.75 -17.14 0.51
N ARG A 378 1.60 -16.85 1.82
CA ARG A 378 0.82 -15.70 2.32
C ARG A 378 1.41 -14.32 1.97
N ARG A 379 2.63 -14.26 1.41
CA ARG A 379 3.31 -13.06 0.89
C ARG A 379 3.27 -13.04 -0.66
N GLY A 380 2.63 -14.04 -1.28
CA GLY A 380 2.64 -14.40 -2.69
C GLY A 380 1.65 -13.69 -3.60
N LYS A 381 1.12 -12.51 -3.22
CA LYS A 381 0.17 -11.79 -4.09
C LYS A 381 0.89 -11.37 -5.37
N SER A 382 0.40 -11.82 -6.51
CA SER A 382 0.88 -11.39 -7.82
C SER A 382 0.03 -10.23 -8.33
N ASP A 383 0.65 -9.32 -9.06
CA ASP A 383 0.02 -8.22 -9.77
C ASP A 383 -0.08 -8.53 -11.28
N TRP A 384 -0.59 -7.61 -12.08
CA TRP A 384 -0.70 -7.80 -13.54
C TRP A 384 0.66 -8.13 -14.17
N SER A 385 1.69 -7.36 -13.82
CA SER A 385 3.04 -7.51 -14.36
C SER A 385 3.76 -8.79 -13.92
N GLU A 386 3.25 -9.43 -12.86
CA GLU A 386 3.69 -10.70 -12.31
C GLU A 386 2.85 -11.90 -12.78
N GLY A 387 1.79 -11.66 -13.57
CA GLY A 387 1.05 -12.69 -14.30
C GLY A 387 -0.34 -13.01 -13.77
N ASP A 388 -0.89 -12.23 -12.84
CA ASP A 388 -2.27 -12.38 -12.38
C ASP A 388 -3.26 -11.69 -13.34
N PHE A 389 -3.59 -12.38 -14.43
CA PHE A 389 -4.46 -11.86 -15.48
C PHE A 389 -5.94 -12.08 -15.19
N ASP A 390 -6.29 -13.00 -14.28
CA ASP A 390 -7.68 -13.29 -13.90
C ASP A 390 -8.13 -12.63 -12.59
N GLY A 391 -7.19 -12.06 -11.82
CA GLY A 391 -7.45 -11.14 -10.71
C GLY A 391 -7.61 -11.81 -9.36
N ASP A 392 -7.26 -13.09 -9.26
CA ASP A 392 -7.34 -13.87 -8.02
C ASP A 392 -6.12 -13.68 -7.09
N ARG A 393 -5.17 -12.81 -7.50
CA ARG A 393 -3.89 -12.49 -6.85
C ARG A 393 -2.86 -13.60 -6.86
N GLN A 394 -2.96 -14.55 -7.78
CA GLN A 394 -1.99 -15.62 -7.94
C GLN A 394 -1.61 -15.75 -9.41
N PHE A 395 -0.34 -16.02 -9.69
CA PHE A 395 0.07 -16.38 -11.04
C PHE A 395 0.05 -17.90 -11.19
N THR A 396 -0.97 -18.43 -11.88
CA THR A 396 -1.19 -19.87 -12.04
C THR A 396 -1.32 -20.29 -13.50
N SER A 397 -1.49 -21.59 -13.71
CA SER A 397 -1.87 -22.14 -15.02
C SER A 397 -3.16 -21.53 -15.58
N SER A 398 -4.09 -21.08 -14.72
CA SER A 398 -5.36 -20.45 -15.15
C SER A 398 -5.10 -19.14 -15.88
N ASP A 399 -4.17 -18.33 -15.39
CA ASP A 399 -3.76 -17.06 -16.01
C ASP A 399 -3.11 -17.27 -17.36
N LEU A 400 -2.20 -18.24 -17.48
CA LEU A 400 -1.60 -18.59 -18.75
C LEU A 400 -2.66 -19.08 -19.75
N VAL A 401 -3.62 -19.88 -19.30
CA VAL A 401 -4.73 -20.32 -20.14
C VAL A 401 -5.58 -19.12 -20.57
N LEU A 402 -5.87 -18.16 -19.67
CA LEU A 402 -6.57 -16.93 -20.01
C LEU A 402 -5.79 -16.10 -21.04
N ALA A 403 -4.47 -15.93 -20.82
CA ALA A 403 -3.56 -15.23 -21.71
C ALA A 403 -3.51 -15.87 -23.10
N PHE A 404 -3.33 -17.19 -23.23
CA PHE A 404 -3.29 -17.82 -24.56
C PHE A 404 -4.65 -17.96 -25.24
N ARG A 405 -5.76 -17.90 -24.48
CA ARG A 405 -7.11 -17.94 -25.05
C ARG A 405 -7.58 -16.58 -25.53
N SER A 406 -7.17 -15.50 -24.87
CA SER A 406 -7.65 -14.14 -25.14
C SER A 406 -6.56 -13.25 -25.75
N GLY A 407 -5.33 -13.41 -25.29
CA GLY A 407 -4.13 -12.80 -25.83
C GLY A 407 -3.69 -13.47 -27.11
N ARG A 408 -3.62 -12.67 -28.17
CA ARG A 408 -3.28 -13.13 -29.52
C ARG A 408 -1.76 -13.31 -29.62
N TYR A 409 -1.22 -14.34 -28.96
CA TYR A 409 0.23 -14.58 -28.86
C TYR A 409 0.93 -14.51 -30.23
N GLU A 410 1.92 -13.62 -30.35
CA GLU A 410 2.68 -13.33 -31.58
C GLU A 410 1.84 -12.90 -32.81
N GLN A 411 0.58 -12.51 -32.64
CA GLN A 411 -0.25 -11.97 -33.72
C GLN A 411 -0.22 -10.44 -33.68
N THR A 412 0.75 -9.84 -34.34
CA THR A 412 0.74 -8.39 -34.62
C THR A 412 -0.47 -8.05 -35.49
N GLU A 413 -1.12 -6.90 -35.26
CA GLU A 413 -2.10 -6.34 -36.20
C GLU A 413 -1.45 -6.17 -37.59
N GLY A 414 -1.74 -7.09 -38.51
CA GLY A 414 -1.21 -7.03 -39.88
C GLY A 414 -0.98 -8.34 -40.62
N ALA A 415 -1.11 -9.52 -39.99
CA ALA A 415 -0.84 -10.79 -40.67
C ALA A 415 -2.09 -11.59 -41.05
N THR A 416 -3.04 -10.99 -41.80
CA THR A 416 -4.05 -11.77 -42.53
C THR A 416 -3.54 -12.16 -43.92
N HIS A 417 -2.55 -13.04 -43.94
CA HIS A 417 -2.44 -14.01 -45.04
C HIS A 417 -2.52 -15.41 -44.42
N ALA A 418 -3.76 -15.91 -44.31
CA ALA A 418 -4.00 -17.32 -44.13
C ALA A 418 -3.28 -18.07 -45.27
N VAL A 419 -2.24 -18.83 -44.93
CA VAL A 419 -1.73 -19.89 -45.80
C VAL A 419 -2.90 -20.86 -45.99
N PRO A 420 -3.42 -21.08 -47.21
CA PRO A 420 -4.49 -22.05 -47.38
C PRO A 420 -3.89 -23.43 -47.05
N GLU A 421 -4.45 -24.10 -46.06
CA GLU A 421 -4.25 -25.54 -45.92
C GLU A 421 -4.56 -26.19 -47.28
N PRO A 422 -3.74 -27.14 -47.78
CA PRO A 422 -4.12 -27.90 -48.95
C PRO A 422 -5.34 -28.75 -48.56
N GLY A 423 -6.52 -28.22 -48.86
CA GLY A 423 -7.78 -28.93 -48.69
C GLY A 423 -7.66 -30.30 -49.32
N SER A 424 -8.14 -31.30 -48.59
CA SER A 424 -8.09 -32.73 -48.91
C SER A 424 -8.59 -33.09 -50.32
N THR A 425 -9.22 -32.18 -51.05
CA THR A 425 -9.59 -32.29 -52.48
C THR A 425 -8.40 -32.33 -53.45
N ALA A 426 -7.25 -31.73 -53.11
CA ALA A 426 -6.03 -31.78 -53.92
C ALA A 426 -5.35 -33.17 -53.88
N ALA A 427 -5.43 -33.87 -52.74
CA ALA A 427 -4.92 -35.23 -52.60
C ALA A 427 -5.77 -36.23 -53.40
N TRP A 428 -7.10 -36.08 -53.42
CA TRP A 428 -8.00 -36.95 -54.20
C TRP A 428 -7.88 -36.75 -55.71
N THR A 429 -7.67 -35.52 -56.17
CA THR A 429 -7.44 -35.24 -57.61
C THR A 429 -6.11 -35.80 -58.10
N TYR A 430 -5.05 -35.78 -57.27
CA TYR A 430 -3.77 -36.39 -57.61
C TYR A 430 -3.85 -37.93 -57.65
N VAL A 431 -4.58 -38.55 -56.73
CA VAL A 431 -4.83 -40.01 -56.73
C VAL A 431 -5.68 -40.44 -57.93
N LEU A 432 -6.66 -39.64 -58.34
CA LEU A 432 -7.50 -39.94 -59.52
C LEU A 432 -6.72 -39.81 -60.84
N ILE A 433 -5.83 -38.82 -60.96
CA ILE A 433 -4.99 -38.62 -62.16
C ILE A 433 -3.95 -39.75 -62.28
N VAL A 434 -3.36 -40.21 -61.17
CA VAL A 434 -2.42 -41.35 -61.16
C VAL A 434 -3.16 -42.67 -61.45
N ALA A 435 -4.37 -42.86 -60.92
CA ALA A 435 -5.20 -44.03 -61.22
C ALA A 435 -5.64 -44.08 -62.70
N LEU A 436 -6.03 -42.94 -63.29
CA LEU A 436 -6.37 -42.84 -64.71
C LEU A 436 -5.15 -43.03 -65.64
N ALA A 437 -3.97 -42.57 -65.23
CA ALA A 437 -2.72 -42.80 -65.96
C ALA A 437 -2.24 -44.27 -65.92
N ILE A 438 -2.54 -45.01 -64.85
CA ILE A 438 -2.26 -46.44 -64.72
C ILE A 438 -3.30 -47.28 -65.50
N PHE A 439 -4.56 -46.87 -65.53
CA PHE A 439 -5.61 -47.55 -66.30
C PHE A 439 -5.45 -47.34 -67.82
N ASN A 440 -5.02 -46.16 -68.28
CA ASN A 440 -4.77 -45.90 -69.72
C ASN A 440 -3.54 -46.61 -70.30
N ARG A 441 -2.78 -47.36 -69.49
CA ARG A 441 -1.68 -48.24 -69.97
C ARG A 441 -2.11 -49.69 -70.18
N ARG A 442 -3.37 -50.05 -69.90
CA ARG A 442 -3.93 -51.37 -70.18
C ARG A 442 -5.16 -51.22 -71.09
N GLU A 443 -4.96 -51.54 -72.37
CA GLU A 443 -5.92 -51.59 -73.49
C GLU A 443 -6.11 -50.32 -74.35
N PRO A 444 -5.44 -50.22 -75.51
CA PRO A 444 -5.64 -49.16 -76.47
C PRO A 444 -6.68 -49.60 -77.51
N LYS A 445 -7.98 -49.48 -77.23
CA LYS A 445 -9.08 -49.58 -78.24
C LYS A 445 -10.44 -49.28 -77.62
N MET A 446 -10.77 -47.99 -77.45
CA MET A 446 -12.14 -47.45 -77.63
C MET A 446 -12.18 -45.93 -77.36
N CYS A 447 -11.34 -45.16 -78.05
CA CYS A 447 -11.71 -43.78 -78.35
C CYS A 447 -12.81 -43.83 -79.43
N SER A 448 -14.04 -43.42 -79.12
CA SER A 448 -14.99 -42.76 -80.06
C SER A 448 -16.45 -42.77 -79.56
N ARG A 449 -16.76 -42.44 -78.29
CA ARG A 449 -18.18 -42.26 -77.93
C ARG A 449 -18.60 -41.35 -76.77
N ILE A 450 -17.68 -40.66 -76.09
CA ILE A 450 -18.05 -39.76 -74.96
C ILE A 450 -17.89 -38.26 -75.28
N VAL A 451 -17.20 -37.91 -76.38
CA VAL A 451 -17.09 -36.50 -76.83
C VAL A 451 -18.42 -35.97 -77.41
N THR A 452 -19.45 -36.81 -77.60
CA THR A 452 -20.75 -36.41 -78.19
C THR A 452 -21.89 -36.26 -77.17
N LEU A 453 -21.65 -36.30 -75.85
CA LEU A 453 -22.74 -36.22 -74.85
C LEU A 453 -22.65 -35.06 -73.83
N ILE A 454 -21.82 -34.03 -74.09
CA ILE A 454 -21.75 -32.80 -73.28
C ILE A 454 -22.19 -31.56 -74.11
N ALA A 455 -22.82 -31.77 -75.27
CA ALA A 455 -23.38 -30.70 -76.10
C ALA A 455 -24.92 -30.56 -75.98
N ARG A 456 -25.57 -31.16 -74.97
CA ARG A 456 -27.01 -30.97 -74.70
C ARG A 456 -27.40 -31.46 -73.29
N LYS A 457 -27.26 -30.60 -72.29
CA LYS A 457 -28.22 -30.44 -71.18
C LYS A 457 -27.88 -29.23 -70.34
#